data_AF-A0A814VTS6-F1
#
_entry.id   AF-A0A814VTS6-F1
#
_cell.length_a   1.000
_cell.length_b   1.000
_cell.length_c   1.000
_cell.angle_alpha   90.00
_cell.angle_beta   90.00
_cell.angle_gamma   90.00
#
_symmetry.space_group_name_H-M   'P 1'
#
loop_
_entity.id
_entity.type
_entity.pdbx_description
1 polymer ?
#
loop_
_entity_poly.entity_id
_entity_poly.type
_entity_poly.pdbx_seq_one_letter_code
_entity_poly.pdbx_strand_id
1 'polypeptide(L)'
;MTTDEQNLGDNSLRKLVIHAHNLPIPSELGLKLLQYSSIICQYCLLILFDGLSWPDTSIMTKMSNICQPLIKHLSLLGNGNNALIRQLYIYILCALKIHSDNKPLVCILLSLVILMYETFQQTSTNLFDSILMEIPDVNNEQVNNYRDKMQKQNNGKPLNDKQKRDILKHLVQPSMGQNVVQMFKREPLALSDLPPLIRFSKRSLHPVL
;
A
#
# COMPACT_ATOMS: atom_id res chain seq x y z
N MET A 1 -46.52 4.89 7.93
CA MET A 1 -45.07 4.95 8.21
C MET A 1 -44.40 3.82 7.44
N THR A 2 -43.93 4.04 6.21
CA THR A 2 -42.99 3.11 5.52
C THR A 2 -42.50 3.61 4.15
N THR A 3 -43.03 4.68 3.58
CA THR A 3 -42.57 5.19 2.26
C THR A 3 -41.34 6.10 2.34
N ASP A 4 -41.08 6.74 3.47
CA ASP A 4 -39.97 7.69 3.61
C ASP A 4 -38.63 7.04 3.97
N GLU A 5 -38.65 5.86 4.61
CA GLU A 5 -37.41 5.11 4.94
C GLU A 5 -36.82 4.38 3.71
N GLN A 6 -37.67 3.88 2.81
CA GLN A 6 -37.19 3.22 1.57
C GLN A 6 -36.59 4.22 0.58
N ASN A 7 -37.11 5.46 0.54
CA ASN A 7 -36.63 6.50 -0.37
C ASN A 7 -35.29 7.13 0.09
N LEU A 8 -34.99 7.07 1.39
CA LEU A 8 -33.72 7.54 1.95
C LEU A 8 -32.55 6.56 1.69
N GLY A 9 -32.84 5.26 1.72
CA GLY A 9 -31.89 4.21 1.36
C GLY A 9 -31.51 4.23 -0.14
N ASP A 10 -32.50 4.40 -1.03
CA ASP A 10 -32.27 4.42 -2.47
C ASP A 10 -31.50 5.67 -2.93
N ASN A 11 -31.72 6.83 -2.29
CA ASN A 11 -30.95 8.04 -2.56
C ASN A 11 -29.50 7.98 -2.04
N SER A 12 -29.25 7.23 -0.96
CA SER A 12 -27.88 7.00 -0.45
C SER A 12 -27.09 6.05 -1.35
N LEU A 13 -27.74 4.99 -1.85
CA LEU A 13 -27.18 4.08 -2.85
C LEU A 13 -26.90 4.81 -4.17
N ARG A 14 -27.82 5.67 -4.63
CA ARG A 14 -27.59 6.49 -5.83
C ARG A 14 -26.44 7.48 -5.65
N LYS A 15 -26.28 8.11 -4.48
CA LYS A 15 -25.12 8.97 -4.20
C LYS A 15 -23.79 8.19 -4.19
N LEU A 16 -23.78 6.98 -3.63
CA LEU A 16 -22.62 6.07 -3.66
C LEU A 16 -22.27 5.65 -5.11
N VAL A 17 -23.28 5.33 -5.93
CA VAL A 17 -23.12 4.98 -7.35
C VAL A 17 -22.60 6.17 -8.17
N ILE A 18 -23.09 7.38 -7.92
CA ILE A 18 -22.66 8.60 -8.61
C ILE A 18 -21.22 8.98 -8.21
N HIS A 19 -20.83 8.79 -6.94
CA HIS A 19 -19.43 8.96 -6.52
C HIS A 19 -18.50 7.87 -7.07
N ALA A 20 -19.00 6.64 -7.26
CA ALA A 20 -18.25 5.55 -7.89
C ALA A 20 -17.99 5.79 -9.39
N HIS A 21 -18.84 6.55 -10.07
CA HIS A 21 -18.72 6.83 -11.51
C HIS A 21 -17.53 7.75 -11.87
N ASN A 22 -16.93 8.45 -10.90
CA ASN A 22 -15.74 9.30 -11.10
C ASN A 22 -14.41 8.58 -10.80
N LEU A 23 -14.45 7.29 -10.50
CA LEU A 23 -13.28 6.44 -10.34
C LEU A 23 -13.06 5.63 -11.62
N PRO A 24 -11.82 5.24 -11.98
CA PRO A 24 -11.61 4.29 -13.07
C PRO A 24 -12.37 3.01 -12.74
N ILE A 25 -13.52 2.85 -13.40
CA ILE A 25 -14.50 1.80 -13.12
C ILE A 25 -13.82 0.47 -13.45
N PRO A 26 -13.74 -0.50 -12.51
CA PRO A 26 -13.50 -1.89 -12.87
C PRO A 26 -14.53 -2.25 -13.92
N SER A 27 -14.13 -2.90 -15.02
CA SER A 27 -15.07 -3.34 -16.06
C SER A 27 -16.33 -3.97 -15.47
N GLU A 28 -17.45 -4.00 -16.20
CA GLU A 28 -18.71 -4.59 -15.69
C GLU A 28 -18.49 -6.01 -15.13
N LEU A 29 -17.58 -6.77 -15.74
CA LEU A 29 -17.12 -8.07 -15.24
C LEU A 29 -16.41 -7.96 -13.88
N GLY A 30 -15.50 -7.01 -13.70
CA GLY A 30 -14.82 -6.75 -12.43
C GLY A 30 -15.78 -6.37 -11.31
N LEU A 31 -16.81 -5.56 -11.60
CA LEU A 31 -17.85 -5.22 -10.62
C LEU A 31 -18.67 -6.46 -10.22
N LYS A 32 -19.07 -7.29 -11.19
CA LYS A 32 -19.76 -8.56 -10.90
C LYS A 32 -18.86 -9.47 -10.06
N LEU A 33 -17.58 -9.58 -10.38
CA LEU A 33 -16.62 -10.40 -9.62
C LEU A 33 -16.48 -9.93 -8.17
N LEU A 34 -16.55 -8.61 -7.90
CA LEU A 34 -16.54 -8.05 -6.54
C LEU A 34 -17.86 -8.27 -5.77
N GLN A 35 -18.99 -8.30 -6.48
CA GLN A 35 -20.32 -8.50 -5.90
C GLN A 35 -20.58 -9.95 -5.50
N TYR A 36 -20.12 -10.91 -6.29
CA TYR A 36 -20.25 -12.32 -5.94
C TYR A 36 -19.27 -12.64 -4.80
N SER A 37 -19.80 -12.90 -3.60
CA SER A 37 -19.09 -13.41 -2.43
C SER A 37 -18.60 -14.84 -2.63
N SER A 38 -17.89 -15.09 -3.73
CA SER A 38 -17.19 -16.33 -3.99
C SER A 38 -15.73 -16.15 -3.62
N ILE A 39 -15.19 -17.15 -2.95
CA ILE A 39 -13.78 -17.35 -2.60
C ILE A 39 -12.80 -16.90 -3.70
N ILE A 40 -13.21 -16.99 -4.97
CA ILE A 40 -12.46 -16.54 -6.14
C ILE A 40 -12.12 -15.05 -6.06
N CYS A 41 -13.07 -14.19 -5.69
CA CYS A 41 -12.84 -12.75 -5.55
C CYS A 41 -11.76 -12.45 -4.50
N GLN A 42 -11.82 -13.16 -3.37
CA GLN A 42 -10.82 -13.02 -2.30
C GLN A 42 -9.43 -13.42 -2.81
N TYR A 43 -9.30 -14.57 -3.48
CA TYR A 43 -8.02 -14.97 -4.06
C TYR A 43 -7.51 -14.01 -5.15
N CYS A 44 -8.39 -13.49 -6.01
CA CYS A 44 -8.01 -12.47 -6.98
C CYS A 44 -7.46 -11.22 -6.29
N LEU A 45 -8.11 -10.74 -5.24
CA LEU A 45 -7.62 -9.59 -4.46
C LEU A 45 -6.28 -9.89 -3.79
N LEU A 46 -6.13 -11.07 -3.17
CA LEU A 46 -4.88 -11.48 -2.56
C LEU A 46 -3.73 -11.52 -3.57
N ILE A 47 -3.94 -12.09 -4.76
CA ILE A 47 -2.92 -12.17 -5.81
C ILE A 47 -2.55 -10.78 -6.35
N LEU A 48 -3.55 -9.91 -6.57
CA LEU A 48 -3.30 -8.55 -7.07
C LEU A 48 -2.47 -7.73 -6.07
N PHE A 49 -2.76 -7.87 -4.77
CA PHE A 49 -2.01 -7.18 -3.72
C PHE A 49 -0.65 -7.83 -3.45
N ASP A 50 -0.54 -9.15 -3.53
CA ASP A 50 0.75 -9.86 -3.49
C ASP A 50 1.66 -9.42 -4.64
N GLY A 51 1.09 -9.16 -5.83
CA GLY A 51 1.78 -8.60 -6.98
C GLY A 51 2.46 -7.25 -6.72
N LEU A 52 2.05 -6.50 -5.68
CA LEU A 52 2.74 -5.29 -5.26
C LEU A 52 4.12 -5.57 -4.66
N SER A 53 4.32 -6.77 -4.11
CA SER A 53 5.57 -7.21 -3.49
C SER A 53 6.53 -7.86 -4.48
N TRP A 54 6.15 -7.98 -5.76
CA TRP A 54 7.02 -8.55 -6.77
C TRP A 54 8.14 -7.57 -7.14
N PRO A 55 9.38 -8.04 -7.36
CA PRO A 55 10.54 -7.15 -7.58
C PRO A 55 10.48 -6.36 -8.91
N ASP A 56 9.48 -6.60 -9.76
CA ASP A 56 9.27 -5.88 -11.01
C ASP A 56 8.50 -4.56 -10.79
N THR A 57 9.19 -3.45 -10.97
CA THR A 57 8.65 -2.10 -10.81
C THR A 57 7.53 -1.75 -11.79
N SER A 58 7.54 -2.33 -12.99
CA SER A 58 6.51 -2.10 -14.01
C SER A 58 5.22 -2.80 -13.62
N ILE A 59 5.32 -4.04 -13.15
CA ILE A 59 4.16 -4.79 -12.64
C ILE A 59 3.60 -4.11 -11.41
N MET A 60 4.43 -3.75 -10.43
CA MET A 60 3.95 -3.06 -9.22
C MET A 60 3.17 -1.78 -9.56
N THR A 61 3.69 -0.95 -10.47
CA THR A 61 3.00 0.29 -10.88
C THR A 61 1.63 -0.01 -11.49
N LYS A 62 1.53 -1.02 -12.37
CA LYS A 62 0.25 -1.45 -12.96
C LYS A 62 -0.69 -2.00 -11.90
N MET A 63 -0.20 -2.84 -10.99
CA MET A 63 -0.99 -3.42 -9.89
C MET A 63 -1.51 -2.34 -8.96
N SER A 64 -0.71 -1.32 -8.61
CA SER A 64 -1.16 -0.19 -7.79
C SER A 64 -2.31 0.57 -8.45
N ASN A 65 -2.24 0.82 -9.76
CA ASN A 65 -3.31 1.49 -10.50
C ASN A 65 -4.61 0.69 -10.50
N ILE A 66 -4.53 -0.64 -10.44
CA ILE A 66 -5.68 -1.54 -10.33
C ILE A 66 -6.19 -1.60 -8.87
N CYS A 67 -5.29 -1.66 -7.89
CA CYS A 67 -5.66 -1.78 -6.47
C CYS A 67 -6.41 -0.56 -5.95
N GLN A 68 -6.03 0.66 -6.37
CA GLN A 68 -6.68 1.90 -5.93
C GLN A 68 -8.21 1.90 -6.13
N PRO A 69 -8.76 1.68 -7.33
CA PRO A 69 -10.21 1.62 -7.52
C PRO A 69 -10.82 0.42 -6.79
N LEU A 70 -10.15 -0.74 -6.76
CA LEU A 70 -10.66 -1.93 -6.06
C LEU A 70 -10.89 -1.68 -4.57
N ILE A 71 -10.01 -0.95 -3.89
CA ILE A 71 -10.16 -0.56 -2.48
C ILE A 71 -11.44 0.23 -2.27
N LYS A 72 -11.67 1.24 -3.11
CA LYS A 72 -12.86 2.09 -3.00
C LYS A 72 -14.13 1.29 -3.26
N HIS A 73 -14.13 0.43 -4.30
CA HIS A 73 -15.27 -0.43 -4.59
C HIS A 73 -15.56 -1.46 -3.50
N LEU A 74 -14.52 -2.05 -2.89
CA LEU A 74 -14.68 -3.00 -1.78
C LEU A 74 -15.39 -2.36 -0.57
N SER A 75 -15.09 -1.09 -0.29
CA SER A 75 -15.78 -0.33 0.76
C SER A 75 -17.24 -0.05 0.43
N LEU A 76 -17.56 0.28 -0.82
CA LEU A 76 -18.94 0.56 -1.24
C LEU A 76 -19.84 -0.67 -1.12
N LEU A 77 -19.29 -1.85 -1.40
CA LEU A 77 -20.01 -3.12 -1.35
C LEU A 77 -20.21 -3.63 0.08
N GLY A 78 -19.51 -3.08 1.08
CA GLY A 78 -19.56 -3.55 2.47
C GLY A 78 -19.05 -5.00 2.66
N ASN A 79 -18.40 -5.57 1.64
CA ASN A 79 -18.04 -7.00 1.57
C ASN A 79 -16.64 -7.29 2.16
N GLY A 80 -16.05 -6.31 2.85
CA GLY A 80 -14.70 -6.41 3.41
C GLY A 80 -14.68 -7.20 4.71
N ASN A 81 -14.33 -8.48 4.66
CA ASN A 81 -13.97 -9.22 5.87
C ASN A 81 -12.71 -8.59 6.50
N ASN A 82 -12.74 -8.32 7.81
CA ASN A 82 -11.60 -7.80 8.56
C ASN A 82 -10.31 -8.62 8.34
N ALA A 83 -10.42 -9.95 8.22
CA ALA A 83 -9.27 -10.82 7.95
C ALA A 83 -8.65 -10.55 6.56
N LEU A 84 -9.49 -10.33 5.55
CA LEU A 84 -9.04 -9.98 4.21
C LEU A 84 -8.40 -8.60 4.20
N ILE A 85 -9.06 -7.59 4.77
CA ILE A 85 -8.54 -6.22 4.87
C ILE A 85 -7.18 -6.21 5.56
N ARG A 86 -7.01 -6.98 6.65
CA ARG A 86 -5.73 -7.16 7.32
C ARG A 86 -4.65 -7.68 6.38
N GLN A 87 -4.92 -8.75 5.63
CA GLN A 87 -3.94 -9.33 4.69
C GLN A 87 -3.59 -8.36 3.56
N LEU A 88 -4.58 -7.69 2.97
CA LEU A 88 -4.34 -6.68 1.93
C LEU A 88 -3.47 -5.53 2.44
N TYR A 89 -3.71 -5.06 3.67
CA TYR A 89 -2.89 -4.02 4.29
C TYR A 89 -1.44 -4.48 4.53
N ILE A 90 -1.25 -5.72 5.01
CA ILE A 90 0.08 -6.33 5.18
C ILE A 90 0.82 -6.43 3.86
N TYR A 91 0.17 -6.85 2.77
CA TYR A 91 0.82 -6.92 1.46
C TYR A 91 1.35 -5.55 0.98
N ILE A 92 0.61 -4.46 1.23
CA ILE A 92 1.10 -3.12 0.88
C ILE A 92 2.31 -2.73 1.73
N LEU A 93 2.32 -3.05 3.03
CA LEU A 93 3.46 -2.79 3.90
C LEU A 93 4.69 -3.63 3.53
N CYS A 94 4.49 -4.90 3.14
CA CYS A 94 5.55 -5.76 2.61
C CYS A 94 6.14 -5.20 1.32
N ALA A 95 5.29 -4.76 0.38
CA ALA A 95 5.73 -4.08 -0.84
C ALA A 95 6.56 -2.82 -0.53
N LEU A 96 6.17 -2.07 0.51
CA LEU A 96 6.89 -0.87 0.93
C LEU A 96 8.30 -1.20 1.47
N LYS A 97 8.43 -2.33 2.16
CA LYS A 97 9.72 -2.84 2.62
C LYS A 97 10.62 -3.27 1.45
N ILE A 98 10.06 -3.91 0.43
CA ILE A 98 10.79 -4.42 -0.75
C ILE A 98 11.25 -3.27 -1.66
N HIS A 99 10.38 -2.29 -1.90
CA HIS A 99 10.65 -1.18 -2.82
C HIS A 99 11.18 0.09 -2.13
N SER A 100 11.70 -0.02 -0.90
CA SER A 100 12.13 1.12 -0.06
C SER A 100 13.14 2.05 -0.75
N ASP A 101 13.96 1.51 -1.65
CA ASP A 101 15.00 2.23 -2.38
C ASP A 101 14.45 3.20 -3.45
N ASN A 102 13.27 2.92 -3.99
CA ASN A 102 12.74 3.63 -5.14
C ASN A 102 11.68 4.67 -4.71
N LYS A 103 12.11 5.93 -4.56
CA LYS A 103 11.28 7.05 -4.07
C LYS A 103 9.90 7.19 -4.74
N PRO A 104 9.74 7.18 -6.08
CA PRO A 104 8.42 7.27 -6.70
C PRO A 104 7.52 6.08 -6.34
N LEU A 105 8.07 4.87 -6.27
CA LEU A 105 7.32 3.66 -5.88
C LEU A 105 6.88 3.72 -4.42
N VAL A 106 7.76 4.17 -3.52
CA VAL A 106 7.43 4.43 -2.12
C VAL A 106 6.29 5.44 -2.01
N CYS A 107 6.28 6.51 -2.81
CA CYS A 107 5.21 7.51 -2.80
C CYS A 107 3.84 6.90 -3.20
N ILE A 108 3.84 6.05 -4.24
CA ILE A 108 2.64 5.35 -4.70
C ILE A 108 2.12 4.41 -3.60
N LEU A 109 3.00 3.59 -3.01
CA LEU A 109 2.64 2.65 -1.96
C LEU A 109 2.15 3.35 -0.68
N LEU A 110 2.81 4.42 -0.24
CA LEU A 110 2.35 5.23 0.90
C LEU A 110 0.95 5.81 0.65
N SER A 111 0.66 6.23 -0.58
CA SER A 111 -0.67 6.71 -0.96
C SER A 111 -1.72 5.59 -0.88
N LEU A 112 -1.33 4.36 -1.23
CA LEU A 112 -2.20 3.19 -1.15
C LEU A 112 -2.48 2.77 0.30
N VAL A 113 -1.47 2.84 1.17
CA VAL A 113 -1.62 2.61 2.62
C VAL A 113 -2.60 3.61 3.23
N ILE A 114 -2.44 4.90 2.92
CA ILE A 114 -3.34 5.97 3.38
C ILE A 114 -4.76 5.71 2.87
N LEU A 115 -4.91 5.38 1.59
CA LEU A 115 -6.21 5.09 1.00
C LEU A 115 -6.91 3.92 1.72
N MET A 116 -6.22 2.81 1.96
CA MET A 116 -6.77 1.68 2.72
C MET A 116 -7.18 2.09 4.14
N TYR A 117 -6.31 2.82 4.84
CA TYR A 117 -6.57 3.28 6.20
C TYR A 117 -7.81 4.16 6.26
N GLU A 118 -7.89 5.23 5.46
CA GLU A 118 -9.03 6.15 5.47
C GLU A 118 -10.34 5.49 5.04
N THR A 119 -10.25 4.55 4.09
CA THR A 119 -11.44 3.86 3.57
C THR A 119 -12.08 2.95 4.61
N PHE A 120 -11.28 2.22 5.39
CA PHE A 120 -11.79 1.19 6.30
C PHE A 120 -11.68 1.53 7.79
N GLN A 121 -11.05 2.65 8.17
CA GLN A 121 -10.88 3.02 9.59
C GLN A 121 -12.21 3.14 10.33
N GLN A 122 -13.27 3.62 9.67
CA GLN A 122 -14.60 3.76 10.28
C GLN A 122 -15.28 2.41 10.51
N THR A 123 -14.96 1.41 9.70
CA THR A 123 -15.61 0.09 9.68
C THR A 123 -14.84 -0.97 10.46
N SER A 124 -13.52 -0.79 10.62
CA SER A 124 -12.61 -1.77 11.23
C SER A 124 -11.93 -1.18 12.47
N THR A 125 -12.62 -1.23 13.61
CA THR A 125 -12.12 -0.68 14.87
C THR A 125 -10.80 -1.35 15.27
N ASN A 126 -9.74 -0.56 15.45
CA ASN A 126 -8.40 -0.95 15.90
C ASN A 126 -7.63 -1.96 15.02
N LEU A 127 -8.13 -2.33 13.85
CA LEU A 127 -7.46 -3.28 12.96
C LEU A 127 -6.09 -2.77 12.51
N PHE A 128 -6.04 -1.55 11.94
CA PHE A 128 -4.80 -0.95 11.48
C PHE A 128 -3.81 -0.68 12.60
N ASP A 129 -4.30 -0.33 13.78
CA ASP A 129 -3.46 -0.08 14.94
C ASP A 129 -2.72 -1.34 15.37
N SER A 130 -3.42 -2.49 15.41
CA SER A 130 -2.78 -3.78 15.69
C SER A 130 -1.69 -4.13 14.67
N ILE A 131 -1.93 -3.87 13.38
CA ILE A 131 -0.96 -4.19 12.33
C ILE A 131 0.25 -3.26 12.39
N LEU A 132 0.04 -1.97 12.68
CA LEU A 132 1.12 -1.00 12.83
C LEU A 132 2.00 -1.30 14.05
N MET A 133 1.43 -1.87 15.12
CA MET A 133 2.19 -2.32 16.29
C MET A 133 3.01 -3.59 16.05
N GLU A 134 2.74 -4.35 14.98
CA GLU A 134 3.57 -5.50 14.56
C GLU A 134 4.87 -5.05 13.86
N ILE A 135 4.98 -3.76 13.50
CA ILE A 135 6.16 -3.19 12.87
C ILE A 135 7.26 -3.02 13.93
N PRO A 136 8.52 -3.45 13.66
CA PRO A 136 9.62 -3.27 14.61
C PRO A 136 9.88 -1.78 14.88
N ASP A 137 10.28 -1.47 16.11
CA ASP A 137 10.60 -0.11 16.59
C ASP A 137 9.44 0.90 16.52
N VAL A 138 8.19 0.43 16.44
CA VAL A 138 6.98 1.26 16.53
C VAL A 138 6.37 1.18 17.93
N ASN A 139 6.17 2.35 18.55
CA ASN A 139 5.57 2.46 19.88
C ASN A 139 4.08 2.84 19.84
N ASN A 140 3.34 2.46 20.89
CA ASN A 140 1.92 2.82 21.07
C ASN A 140 1.68 4.33 20.94
N GLU A 141 2.58 5.17 21.47
CA GLU A 141 2.48 6.63 21.35
C GLU A 141 2.57 7.11 19.91
N GLN A 142 3.41 6.48 19.07
CA GLN A 142 3.56 6.85 17.67
C GLN A 142 2.32 6.46 16.87
N VAL A 143 1.74 5.28 17.13
CA VAL A 143 0.48 4.83 16.51
C VAL A 143 -0.68 5.73 16.95
N ASN A 144 -0.76 6.09 18.23
CA ASN A 144 -1.77 7.02 18.74
C ASN A 144 -1.62 8.41 18.10
N ASN A 145 -0.39 8.93 18.00
CA ASN A 145 -0.13 10.21 17.33
C ASN A 145 -0.46 10.17 15.84
N TYR A 146 -0.19 9.05 15.16
CA TYR A 146 -0.58 8.82 13.78
C TYR A 146 -2.11 8.85 13.63
N ARG A 147 -2.83 8.09 14.46
CA ARG A 147 -4.30 8.04 14.46
C ARG A 147 -4.89 9.43 14.68
N ASP A 148 -4.42 10.11 15.72
CA ASP A 148 -4.82 11.47 16.07
C ASP A 148 -4.58 12.43 14.91
N LYS A 149 -3.39 12.41 14.29
CA LYS A 149 -3.05 13.29 13.17
C LYS A 149 -3.90 12.99 11.94
N MET A 150 -4.21 11.73 11.68
CA MET A 150 -5.09 11.36 10.55
C MET A 150 -6.55 11.76 10.80
N GLN A 151 -7.02 11.79 12.06
CA GLN A 151 -8.35 12.25 12.42
C GLN A 151 -8.45 13.77 12.57
N LYS A 152 -7.37 14.44 12.98
CA LYS A 152 -7.33 15.90 13.22
C LYS A 152 -7.23 16.65 11.89
N GLN A 153 -8.15 17.60 11.70
CA GLN A 153 -8.03 18.62 10.68
C GLN A 153 -7.05 19.70 11.18
N ASN A 154 -5.95 19.94 10.46
CA ASN A 154 -5.00 21.00 10.78
C ASN A 154 -5.67 22.37 10.58
N ASN A 155 -5.93 23.11 11.66
CA ASN A 155 -6.66 24.38 11.65
C ASN A 155 -8.03 24.33 10.95
N GLY A 156 -8.77 23.22 11.11
CA GLY A 156 -10.07 23.04 10.44
C GLY A 156 -9.99 22.76 8.94
N LYS A 157 -8.78 22.46 8.42
CA LYS A 157 -8.57 21.95 7.06
C LYS A 157 -8.04 20.51 7.10
N PRO A 158 -8.50 19.63 6.21
CA PRO A 158 -7.93 18.29 6.10
C PRO A 158 -6.43 18.37 5.78
N LEU A 159 -5.64 17.47 6.34
CA LEU A 159 -4.22 17.35 5.99
C LEU A 159 -4.07 17.13 4.48
N ASN A 160 -3.08 17.79 3.88
CA ASN A 160 -2.73 17.53 2.49
C ASN A 160 -2.09 16.14 2.35
N ASP A 161 -2.27 15.47 1.21
CA ASP A 161 -1.75 14.12 0.93
C ASP A 161 -0.24 14.03 1.15
N LYS A 162 0.49 15.11 0.88
CA LYS A 162 1.94 15.18 1.17
C LYS A 162 2.22 15.03 2.67
N GLN A 163 1.48 15.74 3.51
CA GLN A 163 1.67 15.70 4.97
C GLN A 163 1.31 14.32 5.52
N LYS A 164 0.21 13.73 5.05
CA LYS A 164 -0.21 12.37 5.42
C LYS A 164 0.88 11.34 5.08
N ARG A 165 1.46 11.44 3.88
CA ARG A 165 2.58 10.58 3.46
C ARG A 165 3.81 10.78 4.32
N ASP A 166 4.17 12.01 4.66
CA ASP A 166 5.35 12.30 5.48
C ASP A 166 5.21 11.73 6.90
N ILE A 167 4.02 11.86 7.50
CA ILE A 167 3.72 11.29 8.83
C ILE A 167 3.79 9.76 8.78
N LEU A 168 3.12 9.14 7.80
CA LEU A 168 3.15 7.69 7.65
C LEU A 168 4.58 7.20 7.41
N LYS A 169 5.32 7.85 6.51
CA LYS A 169 6.70 7.49 6.17
C LYS A 169 7.59 7.47 7.40
N HIS A 170 7.45 8.44 8.31
CA HIS A 170 8.21 8.47 9.56
C HIS A 170 7.86 7.27 10.46
N LEU A 171 6.59 6.86 10.51
CA LEU A 171 6.15 5.71 11.30
C LEU A 171 6.74 4.40 10.77
N VAL A 172 6.74 4.21 9.45
CA VAL A 172 7.20 2.96 8.83
C VAL A 172 8.69 2.94 8.50
N GLN A 173 9.40 4.07 8.67
CA GLN A 173 10.82 4.20 8.36
C GLN A 173 11.71 3.11 8.99
N PRO A 174 11.50 2.68 10.25
CA PRO A 174 12.32 1.61 10.85
C PRO A 174 12.20 0.27 10.11
N SER A 175 11.06 0.03 9.47
CA SER A 175 10.77 -1.21 8.73
C SER A 175 11.18 -1.18 7.25
N MET A 176 11.47 0.02 6.72
CA MET A 176 11.95 0.19 5.36
C MET A 176 13.37 -0.37 5.28
N GLY A 177 13.59 -1.35 4.40
CA GLY A 177 14.91 -1.98 4.25
C GLY A 177 15.99 -0.93 3.98
N GLN A 178 17.13 -1.07 4.66
CA GLN A 178 18.30 -0.24 4.37
C GLN A 178 18.78 -0.55 2.96
N ASN A 179 19.18 0.50 2.25
CA ASN A 179 19.63 0.39 0.88
C ASN A 179 20.84 -0.56 0.79
N VAL A 180 20.79 -1.53 -0.13
CA VAL A 180 21.88 -2.51 -0.32
C VAL A 180 23.21 -1.80 -0.64
N VAL A 181 23.18 -0.66 -1.34
CA VAL A 181 24.37 0.17 -1.58
C VAL A 181 24.86 0.84 -0.29
N GLN A 182 24.00 1.13 0.69
CA GLN A 182 24.43 1.57 2.03
C GLN A 182 25.00 0.43 2.87
N MET A 183 24.47 -0.79 2.73
CA MET A 183 25.09 -1.99 3.34
C MET A 183 26.46 -2.32 2.72
N PHE A 184 26.64 -2.04 1.42
CA PHE A 184 27.91 -2.18 0.71
C PHE A 184 28.78 -0.91 0.73
N LYS A 185 28.29 0.21 1.26
CA LYS A 185 29.15 1.29 1.80
C LYS A 185 29.74 0.75 3.08
N ARG A 186 30.67 -0.17 2.90
CA ARG A 186 31.55 -0.71 3.91
C ARG A 186 31.91 0.42 4.86
N GLU A 187 31.60 0.24 6.14
CA GLU A 187 32.41 0.87 7.17
C GLU A 187 33.88 0.70 6.75
N PRO A 188 34.71 1.75 6.84
CA PRO A 188 36.14 1.64 6.65
C PRO A 188 36.74 0.86 7.83
N LEU A 189 36.42 -0.43 7.92
CA LEU A 189 36.97 -1.37 8.89
C LEU A 189 37.67 -2.48 8.10
N ALA A 190 38.99 -2.33 8.00
CA ALA A 190 39.98 -3.36 7.71
C ALA A 190 39.90 -4.14 6.37
N LEU A 191 39.67 -3.47 5.23
CA LEU A 191 40.01 -4.05 3.90
C LEU A 191 41.24 -3.40 3.26
N SER A 192 42.07 -2.71 4.03
CA SER A 192 43.30 -2.08 3.56
C SER A 192 44.35 -3.08 3.04
N ASP A 193 44.24 -4.36 3.41
CA ASP A 193 45.21 -5.41 3.04
C ASP A 193 44.62 -6.52 2.15
N LEU A 194 43.48 -6.29 1.50
CA LEU A 194 42.96 -7.28 0.57
C LEU A 194 43.55 -7.08 -0.83
N PRO A 195 44.23 -8.11 -1.39
CA PRO A 195 44.74 -8.02 -2.75
C PRO A 195 43.57 -7.78 -3.72
N PRO A 196 43.73 -6.89 -4.70
CA PRO A 196 42.69 -6.60 -5.67
C PRO A 196 42.28 -7.88 -6.40
N LEU A 197 40.97 -8.15 -6.44
CA LEU A 197 40.43 -9.23 -7.27
C LEU A 197 40.92 -9.03 -8.70
N ILE A 198 41.58 -10.06 -9.23
CA ILE A 198 42.10 -10.10 -10.60
C ILE A 198 40.95 -9.74 -11.53
N ARG A 199 40.98 -8.51 -12.06
CA ARG A 199 40.06 -8.09 -13.11
C ARG A 199 40.56 -8.75 -14.38
N PHE A 200 39.96 -9.88 -14.76
CA PHE A 200 40.10 -10.37 -16.12
C PHE A 200 39.57 -9.28 -17.05
N SER A 201 40.49 -8.57 -17.71
CA SER A 201 40.15 -7.64 -18.76
C SER A 201 39.36 -8.41 -19.82
N LYS A 202 38.07 -8.07 -19.97
CA LYS A 202 37.33 -8.40 -21.18
C LYS A 202 37.93 -7.59 -22.33
N ARG A 203 39.06 -8.05 -22.87
CA ARG A 203 39.58 -7.72 -24.20
C ARG A 203 40.85 -8.53 -24.50
N SER A 204 40.65 -9.67 -25.14
CA SER A 204 41.42 -10.12 -26.32
C SER A 204 40.93 -11.49 -26.77
N LEU A 205 39.65 -11.57 -27.18
CA LEU A 205 39.29 -12.56 -28.18
C LEU A 205 39.58 -11.91 -29.54
N HIS A 206 40.80 -12.14 -30.02
CA HIS A 206 41.07 -12.11 -31.45
C HIS A 206 41.87 -13.37 -31.76
N PRO A 207 41.32 -14.34 -32.52
CA PRO A 207 42.18 -15.28 -33.20
C PRO A 207 42.89 -14.50 -34.30
N VAL A 208 44.22 -14.45 -34.25
CA VAL A 208 45.04 -14.13 -35.42
C VAL A 208 45.85 -15.38 -35.72
N LEU A 209 45.47 -15.98 -36.85
CA LEU A 209 46.06 -17.08 -37.62
C LEU A 209 45.94 -18.48 -37.02
#